data_AF-A0A0G1YJ81-F1
#
_entry.id   AF-A0A0G1YJ81-F1
#
_cell.length_a   1.000
_cell.length_b   1.000
_cell.length_c   1.000
_cell.angle_alpha   90.00
_cell.angle_beta   90.00
_cell.angle_gamma   90.00
#
_symmetry.space_group_name_H-M   'P 1'
#
loop_
_entity.id
_entity.type
_entity.pdbx_description
1 polymer ?
#
loop_
_entity_poly.entity_id
_entity_poly.type
_entity_poly.pdbx_seq_one_letter_code
_entity_poly.pdbx_strand_id
1 'polypeptide(L)'
;MAEEFPKEPSPEDIERGIEELIEVIYSDEYSDLYYEFPELQDAEYDVIMEAKNGKDRVAAKKHLEDYVELLKSKKEQKDKDVS
;
A
#
# COMPACT_ATOMS: atom_id res chain seq x y z
N MET A 1 -12.05 5.76 35.58
CA MET A 1 -11.37 6.11 34.33
C MET A 1 -12.12 5.37 33.25
N ALA A 2 -12.72 6.06 32.29
CA ALA A 2 -13.31 5.39 31.14
C ALA A 2 -12.15 4.99 30.22
N GLU A 3 -11.97 3.71 29.99
CA GLU A 3 -11.11 3.21 28.92
C GLU A 3 -11.73 3.70 27.60
N GLU A 4 -11.09 4.67 26.96
CA GLU A 4 -11.42 5.03 25.58
C GLU A 4 -10.99 3.85 24.70
N PHE A 5 -11.93 2.95 24.41
CA PHE A 5 -11.73 1.94 23.39
C PHE A 5 -11.42 2.64 22.07
N PRO A 6 -10.40 2.18 21.31
CA PRO A 6 -10.12 2.77 20.01
C PRO A 6 -11.39 2.64 19.16
N LYS A 7 -11.88 3.80 18.71
CA LYS A 7 -13.06 3.86 17.85
C LYS A 7 -12.69 3.20 16.54
N GLU A 8 -13.45 2.20 16.11
CA GLU A 8 -13.26 1.59 14.80
C GLU A 8 -13.27 2.70 13.73
N PRO A 9 -12.35 2.65 12.75
CA PRO A 9 -12.27 3.68 11.71
C PRO A 9 -13.58 3.75 10.94
N SER A 10 -14.02 4.96 10.60
CA SER A 10 -15.22 5.11 9.78
C SER A 10 -14.97 4.57 8.36
N PRO A 11 -16.02 4.18 7.62
CA PRO A 11 -15.87 3.79 6.22
C PRO A 11 -15.18 4.87 5.36
N GLU A 12 -15.44 6.14 5.63
CA GLU A 12 -14.79 7.26 4.94
C GLU A 12 -13.28 7.35 5.26
N ASP A 13 -12.89 7.07 6.51
CA ASP A 13 -11.47 7.01 6.88
C ASP A 13 -10.74 5.83 6.20
N ILE A 14 -11.44 4.71 6.00
CA ILE A 14 -10.90 3.55 5.30
C ILE A 14 -10.70 3.88 3.82
N GLU A 15 -11.72 4.44 3.15
CA GLU A 15 -11.63 4.83 1.73
C GLU A 15 -10.53 5.88 1.52
N ARG A 16 -10.46 6.92 2.38
CA ARG A 16 -9.37 7.90 2.31
C ARG A 16 -8.01 7.24 2.48
N GLY A 17 -7.87 6.31 3.43
CA GLY A 17 -6.62 5.56 3.61
C GLY A 17 -6.24 4.71 2.39
N ILE A 18 -7.22 4.12 1.69
CA ILE A 18 -6.99 3.40 0.44
C ILE A 18 -6.48 4.37 -0.64
N GLU A 19 -7.12 5.53 -0.81
CA GLU A 19 -6.71 6.54 -1.80
C GLU A 19 -5.29 7.04 -1.53
N GLU A 20 -4.96 7.38 -0.28
CA GLU A 20 -3.63 7.81 0.13
C GLU A 20 -2.55 6.76 -0.18
N LEU A 21 -2.82 5.47 0.08
CA LEU A 21 -1.89 4.38 -0.22
C LEU A 21 -1.69 4.19 -1.73
N ILE A 22 -2.75 4.35 -2.52
CA ILE A 22 -2.66 4.29 -3.99
C ILE A 22 -1.80 5.44 -4.52
N GLU A 23 -1.94 6.65 -3.98
CA GLU A 23 -1.08 7.77 -4.34
C GLU A 23 0.40 7.51 -4.02
N VAL A 24 0.68 6.88 -2.87
CA VAL A 24 2.05 6.47 -2.51
C VAL A 24 2.61 5.47 -3.51
N ILE A 25 1.82 4.46 -3.92
CA ILE A 25 2.22 3.43 -4.89
C ILE A 25 2.59 4.05 -6.25
N TYR A 26 1.83 5.06 -6.69
CA TYR A 26 2.07 5.77 -7.95
C TYR A 26 3.02 6.97 -7.83
N SER A 27 3.60 7.20 -6.65
CA SER A 27 4.53 8.30 -6.46
C SER A 27 5.85 8.05 -7.21
N ASP A 28 6.53 9.14 -7.56
CA ASP A 28 7.85 9.09 -8.20
C ASP A 28 8.88 8.31 -7.36
N GLU A 29 8.67 8.20 -6.04
CA GLU A 29 9.57 7.51 -5.10
C GLU A 29 9.80 6.03 -5.46
N TYR A 30 8.76 5.34 -5.94
CA TYR A 30 8.82 3.91 -6.27
C TYR A 30 8.78 3.64 -7.78
N SER A 31 8.66 4.68 -8.60
CA SER A 31 8.55 4.59 -10.05
C SER A 31 9.68 3.77 -10.70
N ASP A 32 10.91 3.95 -10.23
CA ASP A 32 12.07 3.22 -10.73
C ASP A 32 12.04 1.72 -10.42
N LEU A 33 11.38 1.32 -9.32
CA LEU A 33 11.33 -0.09 -8.90
C LEU A 33 10.55 -0.94 -9.89
N TYR A 34 9.58 -0.37 -10.60
CA TYR A 34 8.80 -1.09 -11.61
C TYR A 34 9.64 -1.61 -12.78
N TYR A 35 10.75 -0.94 -13.09
CA TYR A 35 11.65 -1.37 -14.15
C TYR A 35 12.65 -2.43 -13.67
N GLU A 36 13.00 -2.41 -12.38
CA GLU A 36 14.01 -3.29 -11.80
C GLU A 36 13.44 -4.58 -11.22
N PHE A 37 12.19 -4.54 -10.74
CA PHE A 37 11.51 -5.66 -10.09
C PHE A 37 10.16 -5.93 -10.78
N PRO A 38 10.15 -6.66 -11.90
CA PRO A 38 8.93 -6.93 -12.65
C PRO A 38 7.89 -7.72 -11.83
N GLU A 39 8.31 -8.46 -10.79
CA GLU A 39 7.39 -9.13 -9.87
C GLU A 39 6.48 -8.17 -9.09
N LEU A 40 6.86 -6.89 -8.98
CA LEU A 40 6.04 -5.87 -8.33
C LEU A 40 4.85 -5.45 -9.20
N GLN A 41 4.95 -5.55 -10.53
CA GLN A 41 3.84 -5.15 -11.42
C GLN A 41 2.62 -6.07 -11.27
N ASP A 42 2.86 -7.38 -11.20
CA ASP A 42 1.78 -8.35 -11.00
C ASP A 42 1.12 -8.18 -9.63
N ALA A 43 1.94 -7.98 -8.58
CA ALA A 43 1.45 -7.72 -7.24
C ALA A 43 0.68 -6.39 -7.12
N GLU A 44 1.15 -5.32 -7.77
CA GLU A 44 0.46 -4.03 -7.84
C GLU A 44 -0.94 -4.18 -8.43
N TYR A 45 -1.04 -4.87 -9.56
CA TYR A 45 -2.30 -5.06 -10.25
C TYR A 45 -3.34 -5.74 -9.34
N ASP A 46 -2.93 -6.80 -8.65
CA ASP A 46 -3.82 -7.55 -7.75
C ASP A 46 -4.30 -6.69 -6.58
N VAL A 47 -3.40 -5.97 -5.89
CA VAL A 47 -3.78 -5.14 -4.73
C VAL A 47 -4.62 -3.92 -5.14
N ILE A 48 -4.34 -3.30 -6.30
CA ILE A 48 -5.13 -2.18 -6.82
C ILE A 48 -6.52 -2.64 -7.26
N MET A 49 -6.62 -3.82 -7.88
CA MET A 49 -7.91 -4.39 -8.28
C MET A 49 -8.76 -4.75 -7.06
N GLU A 50 -8.14 -5.26 -6.00
CA GLU A 50 -8.82 -5.52 -4.73
C GLU A 50 -9.25 -4.22 -4.04
N ALA A 51 -8.42 -3.18 -4.04
CA ALA A 51 -8.80 -1.86 -3.51
C ALA A 51 -10.01 -1.24 -4.23
N LYS A 52 -10.05 -1.34 -5.56
CA LYS A 52 -11.13 -0.75 -6.37
C LYS A 52 -12.42 -1.56 -6.30
N ASN A 53 -12.32 -2.88 -6.45
CA ASN A 53 -13.48 -3.76 -6.66
C ASN A 53 -13.81 -4.65 -5.46
N GLY A 54 -12.95 -4.68 -4.44
CA GLY A 54 -13.13 -5.47 -3.24
C GLY A 54 -14.37 -5.07 -2.46
N LYS A 55 -15.05 -6.10 -1.94
CA LYS A 55 -16.20 -5.93 -1.05
C LYS A 55 -15.77 -5.61 0.38
N ASP A 56 -14.59 -6.09 0.79
CA ASP A 56 -14.00 -5.84 2.10
C ASP A 56 -12.93 -4.75 1.99
N ARG A 57 -13.28 -3.54 2.40
CA ARG A 57 -12.39 -2.37 2.34
C ARG A 57 -11.30 -2.41 3.39
N VAL A 58 -11.55 -3.07 4.53
CA VAL A 58 -10.56 -3.20 5.60
C VAL A 58 -9.45 -4.15 5.13
N ALA A 59 -9.82 -5.29 4.54
CA ALA A 59 -8.87 -6.22 3.95
C ALA A 59 -8.08 -5.58 2.81
N ALA A 60 -8.77 -4.88 1.89
CA ALA A 60 -8.11 -4.23 0.76
C ALA A 60 -7.11 -3.15 1.19
N LYS A 61 -7.47 -2.34 2.19
CA LYS A 61 -6.56 -1.35 2.79
C LYS A 61 -5.32 -2.03 3.37
N LYS A 62 -5.49 -3.14 4.08
CA LYS A 62 -4.36 -3.88 4.66
C LYS A 62 -3.42 -4.45 3.59
N HIS A 63 -3.95 -5.01 2.51
CA HIS A 63 -3.10 -5.51 1.43
C HIS A 63 -2.32 -4.40 0.71
N LEU A 64 -2.90 -3.19 0.59
CA LEU A 64 -2.17 -2.02 0.13
C LEU A 64 -1.05 -1.61 1.09
N GLU A 65 -1.31 -1.64 2.41
CA GLU A 65 -0.27 -1.37 3.43
C GLU A 65 0.89 -2.36 3.31
N ASP A 66 0.59 -3.66 3.21
CA ASP A 66 1.58 -4.73 3.05
C ASP A 66 2.39 -4.55 1.74
N TYR A 67 1.74 -4.14 0.65
CA TYR A 67 2.42 -3.85 -0.63
C TYR A 67 3.32 -2.61 -0.54
N VAL A 68 2.90 -1.55 0.16
CA VAL A 68 3.75 -0.37 0.39
C VAL A 68 4.98 -0.73 1.24
N GLU A 69 4.85 -1.62 2.23
CA GLU A 69 6.00 -2.13 2.98
C GLU A 69 6.97 -2.92 2.09
N LEU A 70 6.44 -3.72 1.16
CA LEU A 70 7.25 -4.43 0.16
C LEU A 70 8.03 -3.45 -0.73
N LEU A 71 7.37 -2.40 -1.23
CA LEU A 71 8.01 -1.35 -2.04
C LEU A 71 9.16 -0.67 -1.28
N LYS A 72 8.93 -0.31 -0.01
CA LYS A 72 9.97 0.25 0.87
C LYS A 72 11.15 -0.71 1.02
N SER A 73 10.89 -1.98 1.28
CA SER A 73 11.95 -2.99 1.43
C SER A 73 12.78 -3.16 0.16
N LYS A 74 12.15 -3.12 -1.02
CA LYS A 74 12.85 -3.20 -2.31
C LYS A 74 13.67 -1.94 -2.60
N LYS A 75 13.14 -0.76 -2.26
CA LYS A 75 13.87 0.51 -2.32
C LYS A 75 15.12 0.48 -1.44
N GLU A 76 14.98 0.05 -0.19
CA GLU A 76 16.11 -0.05 0.75
C GLU A 76 17.18 -1.05 0.29
N GLN A 77 16.78 -2.14 -0.39
CA GLN A 77 17.72 -3.08 -1.00
C GLN A 77 18.49 -2.41 -2.14
N LYS A 78 17.79 -1.75 -3.06
CA LYS A 78 18.41 -0.98 -4.16
C LYS A 78 19.38 0.09 -3.64
N ASP A 79 18.99 0.88 -2.65
CA ASP A 79 19.83 1.96 -2.13
C ASP A 79 21.10 1.44 -1.45
N LYS A 80 21.07 0.24 -0.88
CA LYS A 80 22.23 -0.44 -0.29
C LYS A 80 23.19 -1.01 -1.34
N ASP A 81 22.69 -1.49 -2.48
CA ASP A 81 23.52 -2.01 -3.57
C ASP A 81 24.23 -0.88 -4.36
N VAL A 82 23.80 0.37 -4.23
CA VAL A 82 24.40 1.56 -4.89
C VAL A 82 25.40 2.30 -3.98
N SER A 83 25.58 1.91 -2.70
CA SER A 83 26.54 2.49 -1.74
C SER A 83 27.84 1.69 -1.63
#